data_AF-A0A7C8YPJ1-F1
#
_entry.id   AF-A0A7C8YPJ1-F1
#
_cell.length_a   1.000
_cell.length_b   1.000
_cell.length_c   1.000
_cell.angle_alpha   90.00
_cell.angle_beta   90.00
_cell.angle_gamma   90.00
#
_symmetry.space_group_name_H-M   'P 1'
#
loop_
_entity.id
_entity.type
_entity.pdbx_description
1 polymer ?
#
loop_
_entity_poly.entity_id
_entity_poly.type
_entity_poly.pdbx_seq_one_letter_code
_entity_poly.pdbx_strand_id
1 'polypeptide(L)'
;MSMWWDISLQALFFLGSAIMYLWIHNIPRKLLHKYYLYRDRSLHQSRRHFVKAADLVAKARSYPRSSRSSVSFAAQAAAEADAAVRLNPSDAANHIVRALALDLQGFKTSALESIEAALSPLAVSSLSDDEKADAMVKRAELRMEVSRVGNSEGVDEAVWRKVEEELTEAVALNRENEMGWRLLGECCEGLGKREKAKEAFEEAVRVRP
;
A
#
# COMPACT_ATOMS: atom_id res chain seq x y z
N MET A 1 -10.93 -17.97 53.72
CA MET A 1 -11.32 -17.29 52.46
C MET A 1 -11.57 -15.78 52.62
N SER A 2 -11.20 -15.13 53.74
CA SER A 2 -11.41 -13.68 53.98
C SER A 2 -10.21 -12.81 53.60
N MET A 3 -8.98 -13.25 53.91
CA MET A 3 -7.78 -12.41 53.75
C MET A 3 -7.45 -11.99 52.30
N TRP A 4 -7.78 -12.82 51.31
CA TRP A 4 -7.58 -12.51 49.90
C TRP A 4 -8.59 -11.47 49.38
N TRP A 5 -9.80 -11.45 49.96
CA TRP A 5 -10.82 -10.46 49.66
C TRP A 5 -10.40 -9.09 50.16
N ASP A 6 -9.88 -9.01 51.40
CA ASP A 6 -9.44 -7.74 51.99
C ASP A 6 -8.26 -7.13 51.23
N ILE A 7 -7.27 -7.94 50.82
CA ILE A 7 -6.14 -7.47 50.00
C ILE A 7 -6.61 -6.95 48.64
N SER A 8 -7.57 -7.65 48.01
CA SER A 8 -8.13 -7.24 46.72
C SER A 8 -8.90 -5.93 46.83
N LEU A 9 -9.66 -5.75 47.91
CA LEU A 9 -10.44 -4.55 48.20
C LEU A 9 -9.53 -3.35 48.50
N GLN A 10 -8.45 -3.58 49.25
CA GLN A 10 -7.44 -2.56 49.53
C GLN A 10 -6.69 -2.16 48.25
N ALA A 11 -6.31 -3.11 47.41
CA ALA A 11 -5.71 -2.83 46.10
C ALA A 11 -6.64 -2.01 45.20
N LEU A 12 -7.94 -2.31 45.21
CA LEU A 12 -8.94 -1.54 44.45
C LEU A 12 -9.03 -0.08 44.92
N PHE A 13 -9.01 0.17 46.23
CA PHE A 13 -9.00 1.53 46.79
C PHE A 13 -7.72 2.31 46.45
N PHE A 14 -6.56 1.65 46.50
CA PHE A 14 -5.30 2.26 46.06
C PHE A 14 -5.30 2.58 44.56
N LEU A 15 -5.84 1.68 43.75
CA LEU A 15 -5.94 1.88 42.30
C LEU A 15 -6.94 3.00 41.96
N GLY A 16 -8.07 3.05 42.65
CA GLY A 16 -9.07 4.11 42.51
C GLY A 16 -8.55 5.48 42.94
N SER A 17 -7.84 5.57 44.08
CA SER A 17 -7.22 6.83 44.53
C SER A 17 -6.09 7.29 43.60
N ALA A 18 -5.30 6.38 43.05
CA ALA A 18 -4.29 6.70 42.03
C ALA A 18 -4.93 7.24 40.75
N ILE A 19 -6.01 6.63 40.25
CA ILE A 19 -6.75 7.12 39.06
C ILE A 19 -7.34 8.51 39.33
N MET A 20 -7.93 8.73 40.51
CA MET A 20 -8.52 10.01 40.89
C MET A 20 -7.45 11.11 41.00
N TYR A 21 -6.29 10.79 41.56
CA TYR A 21 -5.13 11.67 41.63
C TYR A 21 -4.63 12.06 40.22
N LEU A 22 -4.49 11.09 39.32
CA LEU A 22 -4.10 11.35 37.93
C LEU A 22 -5.10 12.27 37.21
N TRP A 23 -6.40 12.06 37.44
CA TRP A 23 -7.48 12.89 36.88
C TRP A 23 -7.46 14.33 37.42
N ILE A 24 -7.34 14.50 38.74
CA ILE A 24 -7.25 15.83 39.39
C ILE A 24 -6.06 16.63 38.84
N HIS A 25 -4.93 15.97 38.60
CA HIS A 25 -3.75 16.63 38.05
C HIS A 25 -3.77 16.85 36.53
N ASN A 26 -4.87 16.50 35.84
CA ASN A 26 -5.02 16.59 34.38
C ASN A 26 -3.87 15.93 33.59
N ILE A 27 -3.16 14.98 34.22
CA ILE A 27 -2.08 14.22 33.60
C ILE A 27 -2.57 13.45 32.37
N PRO A 28 -3.74 12.76 32.38
CA PRO A 28 -4.21 12.06 31.18
C PRO A 28 -4.45 13.04 30.02
N ARG A 29 -5.02 14.23 30.28
CA ARG A 29 -5.24 15.25 29.23
C ARG A 29 -3.93 15.80 28.65
N LYS A 30 -2.93 16.06 29.50
CA LYS A 30 -1.62 16.57 29.08
C LYS A 30 -0.83 15.54 28.27
N LEU A 31 -0.88 14.27 28.66
CA LEU A 31 -0.24 13.18 27.92
C LEU A 31 -0.94 12.92 26.59
N LEU A 32 -2.28 12.88 26.58
CA LEU A 32 -3.06 12.75 25.37
C LEU A 32 -2.79 13.91 24.40
N HIS A 33 -2.81 15.16 24.88
CA HIS A 33 -2.51 16.33 24.04
C HIS A 33 -1.11 16.27 23.44
N LYS A 34 -0.08 15.89 24.22
CA LYS A 34 1.29 15.72 23.69
C LYS A 34 1.37 14.60 22.65
N TYR A 35 0.67 13.49 22.88
CA TYR A 35 0.59 12.39 21.93
C TYR A 35 -0.08 12.82 20.62
N TYR A 36 -1.25 13.48 20.68
CA TYR A 36 -1.95 13.99 19.50
C TYR A 36 -1.10 15.02 18.75
N LEU A 37 -0.49 15.98 19.45
CA LEU A 37 0.34 17.02 18.81
C LEU A 37 1.58 16.44 18.11
N TYR A 38 2.22 15.44 18.72
CA TYR A 38 3.36 14.74 18.11
C TYR A 38 2.92 13.91 16.90
N ARG A 39 1.80 13.19 17.02
CA ARG A 39 1.21 12.41 15.92
C ARG A 39 0.82 13.30 14.75
N ASP A 40 0.18 14.44 15.01
CA ASP A 40 -0.22 15.38 13.97
C ASP A 40 1.00 16.00 13.28
N ARG A 41 2.04 16.36 14.02
CA ARG A 41 3.30 16.82 13.43
C ARG A 41 3.95 15.75 12.55
N SER A 42 4.01 14.51 13.01
CA SER A 42 4.54 13.36 12.24
C SER A 42 3.72 13.12 10.97
N LEU A 43 2.40 13.20 11.07
CA LEU A 43 1.48 13.05 9.94
C LEU A 43 1.66 14.16 8.91
N HIS A 44 1.75 15.42 9.35
CA HIS A 44 2.02 16.55 8.45
C HIS A 44 3.38 16.40 7.76
N GLN A 45 4.41 15.95 8.49
CA GLN A 45 5.72 15.72 7.92
C GLN A 45 5.68 14.56 6.91
N SER A 46 5.01 13.46 7.23
CA SER A 46 4.80 12.32 6.31
C SER A 46 4.13 12.78 5.01
N ARG A 47 3.04 13.56 5.10
CA ARG A 47 2.35 14.10 3.91
C ARG A 47 3.26 14.98 3.04
N ARG A 48 4.16 15.76 3.64
CA ARG A 48 5.14 16.55 2.87
C ARG A 48 6.10 15.66 2.10
N HIS A 49 6.61 14.60 2.75
CA HIS A 49 7.48 13.62 2.11
C HIS A 49 6.73 12.86 0.99
N PHE A 50 5.47 12.47 1.23
CA PHE A 50 4.60 11.84 0.23
C PHE A 50 4.42 12.72 -1.01
N VAL A 51 4.02 13.99 -0.84
CA VAL A 51 3.79 14.91 -1.97
C VAL A 51 5.05 15.09 -2.80
N LYS A 52 6.22 15.24 -2.14
CA LYS A 52 7.50 15.30 -2.85
C LYS A 52 7.82 14.02 -3.61
N ALA A 53 7.59 12.86 -2.99
CA ALA A 53 7.81 11.57 -3.63
C ALA A 53 6.91 11.43 -4.87
N ALA A 54 5.63 11.82 -4.77
CA ALA A 54 4.69 11.78 -5.88
C ALA A 54 5.10 12.71 -7.03
N ASP A 55 5.53 13.95 -6.73
CA ASP A 55 6.05 14.89 -7.73
C ASP A 55 7.31 14.35 -8.42
N LEU A 56 8.23 13.75 -7.66
CA LEU A 56 9.42 13.12 -8.21
C LEU A 56 9.10 11.89 -9.07
N VAL A 57 8.11 11.08 -8.70
CA VAL A 57 7.60 9.97 -9.55
C VAL A 57 7.03 10.53 -10.86
N ALA A 58 6.24 11.58 -10.80
CA ALA A 58 5.68 12.23 -12.00
C ALA A 58 6.79 12.76 -12.92
N LYS A 59 7.81 13.42 -12.34
CA LYS A 59 9.00 13.87 -13.07
C LYS A 59 9.76 12.70 -13.69
N ALA A 60 10.01 11.63 -12.94
CA ALA A 60 10.69 10.45 -13.47
C ALA A 60 9.95 9.86 -14.69
N ARG A 61 8.61 9.78 -14.63
CA ARG A 61 7.76 9.31 -15.74
C ARG A 61 7.79 10.20 -16.98
N SER A 62 8.09 11.50 -16.83
CA SER A 62 8.19 12.42 -17.97
C SER A 62 9.46 12.23 -18.82
N TYR A 63 10.45 11.49 -18.31
CA TYR A 63 11.68 11.16 -19.03
C TYR A 63 11.66 9.70 -19.50
N PRO A 64 12.43 9.35 -20.56
CA PRO A 64 12.64 7.95 -20.93
C PRO A 64 13.18 7.15 -19.74
N ARG A 65 12.64 5.94 -19.52
CA ARG A 65 12.90 5.14 -18.32
C ARG A 65 14.40 4.92 -18.02
N SER A 66 15.21 4.74 -19.06
CA SER A 66 16.66 4.51 -18.97
C SER A 66 17.51 5.80 -18.90
N SER A 67 16.88 6.98 -18.98
CA SER A 67 17.58 8.25 -18.86
C SER A 67 18.16 8.42 -17.45
N ARG A 68 19.36 8.98 -17.36
CA ARG A 68 19.99 9.35 -16.07
C ARG A 68 19.07 10.22 -15.22
N SER A 69 18.31 11.12 -15.84
CA SER A 69 17.34 11.97 -15.14
C SER A 69 16.19 11.16 -14.54
N SER A 70 15.60 10.23 -15.30
CA SER A 70 14.55 9.32 -14.80
C SER A 70 15.03 8.52 -13.60
N VAL A 71 16.20 7.87 -13.72
CA VAL A 71 16.78 7.05 -12.66
C VAL A 71 17.08 7.89 -11.40
N SER A 72 17.62 9.10 -11.58
CA SER A 72 17.90 10.00 -10.46
C SER A 72 16.63 10.45 -9.74
N PHE A 73 15.60 10.86 -10.48
CA PHE A 73 14.32 11.25 -9.87
C PHE A 73 13.62 10.08 -9.19
N ALA A 74 13.67 8.88 -9.77
CA ALA A 74 13.11 7.68 -9.15
C ALA A 74 13.83 7.30 -7.85
N ALA A 75 15.17 7.42 -7.80
CA ALA A 75 15.93 7.19 -6.58
C ALA A 75 15.62 8.23 -5.48
N GLN A 76 15.49 9.52 -5.85
CA GLN A 76 15.07 10.57 -4.91
C GLN A 76 13.63 10.33 -4.41
N ALA A 77 12.73 9.92 -5.30
CA ALA A 77 11.36 9.58 -4.94
C ALA A 77 11.30 8.43 -3.93
N ALA A 78 12.11 7.39 -4.12
CA ALA A 78 12.18 6.27 -3.19
C ALA A 78 12.68 6.70 -1.80
N ALA A 79 13.69 7.58 -1.73
CA ALA A 79 14.18 8.11 -0.46
C ALA A 79 13.13 8.96 0.29
N GLU A 80 12.41 9.83 -0.43
CA GLU A 80 11.32 10.63 0.14
C GLU A 80 10.14 9.72 0.56
N ALA A 81 9.82 8.68 -0.21
CA ALA A 81 8.79 7.71 0.14
C ALA A 81 9.17 6.88 1.39
N ASP A 82 10.42 6.44 1.51
CA ASP A 82 10.93 5.76 2.71
C ASP A 82 10.80 6.65 3.95
N ALA A 83 11.07 7.95 3.82
CA ALA A 83 10.88 8.90 4.91
C ALA A 83 9.39 9.03 5.30
N ALA A 84 8.48 9.04 4.31
CA ALA A 84 7.04 9.08 4.55
C ALA A 84 6.53 7.83 5.27
N VAL A 85 6.96 6.63 4.84
CA VAL A 85 6.63 5.34 5.46
C VAL A 85 7.12 5.27 6.91
N ARG A 86 8.34 5.74 7.21
CA ARG A 86 8.87 5.76 8.58
C ARG A 86 8.03 6.61 9.53
N LEU A 87 7.44 7.70 9.02
CA LEU A 87 6.63 8.64 9.80
C LEU A 87 5.17 8.19 9.94
N ASN A 88 4.63 7.52 8.92
CA ASN A 88 3.26 7.01 8.91
C ASN A 88 3.17 5.69 8.11
N PRO A 89 3.46 4.53 8.75
CA PRO A 89 3.45 3.23 8.07
C PRO A 89 2.04 2.66 7.85
N SER A 90 1.00 3.22 8.48
CA SER A 90 -0.40 2.80 8.31
C SER A 90 -1.09 3.47 7.12
N ASP A 91 -0.40 4.37 6.41
CA ASP A 91 -0.94 5.02 5.23
C ASP A 91 -0.44 4.29 3.98
N ALA A 92 -1.37 3.65 3.28
CA ALA A 92 -1.09 2.84 2.10
C ALA A 92 -0.53 3.68 0.95
N ALA A 93 -0.90 4.97 0.85
CA ALA A 93 -0.39 5.84 -0.20
C ALA A 93 1.14 5.99 -0.14
N ASN A 94 1.71 5.99 1.08
CA ASN A 94 3.17 6.03 1.29
C ASN A 94 3.87 4.78 0.74
N HIS A 95 3.25 3.62 0.92
CA HIS A 95 3.77 2.36 0.39
C HIS A 95 3.59 2.24 -1.13
N ILE A 96 2.47 2.75 -1.66
CA ILE A 96 2.21 2.78 -3.10
C ILE A 96 3.23 3.67 -3.82
N VAL A 97 3.46 4.90 -3.35
CA VAL A 97 4.44 5.79 -3.99
C VAL A 97 5.86 5.22 -3.92
N ARG A 98 6.20 4.54 -2.82
CA ARG A 98 7.46 3.80 -2.68
C ARG A 98 7.58 2.70 -3.74
N ALA A 99 6.53 1.90 -3.92
CA ALA A 99 6.51 0.85 -4.92
C ALA A 99 6.69 1.40 -6.34
N LEU A 100 6.01 2.50 -6.67
CA LEU A 100 6.12 3.15 -7.98
C LEU A 100 7.55 3.67 -8.24
N ALA A 101 8.18 4.25 -7.22
CA ALA A 101 9.57 4.73 -7.30
C ALA A 101 10.58 3.58 -7.48
N LEU A 102 10.38 2.46 -6.79
CA LEU A 102 11.21 1.26 -6.92
C LEU A 102 11.02 0.56 -8.26
N ASP A 103 9.77 0.47 -8.73
CA ASP A 103 9.44 -0.03 -10.05
C ASP A 103 10.19 0.77 -11.11
N LEU A 104 10.10 2.11 -11.09
CA LEU A 104 10.82 2.98 -12.04
C LEU A 104 12.34 2.75 -12.07
N GLN A 105 12.95 2.31 -10.96
CA GLN A 105 14.37 1.93 -10.89
C GLN A 105 14.66 0.52 -11.41
N GLY A 106 13.63 -0.29 -11.64
CA GLY A 106 13.74 -1.69 -12.07
C GLY A 106 13.75 -2.69 -10.91
N PHE A 107 13.58 -2.25 -9.66
CA PHE A 107 13.57 -3.13 -8.48
C PHE A 107 12.18 -3.75 -8.27
N LYS A 108 11.80 -4.66 -9.17
CA LYS A 108 10.46 -5.26 -9.24
C LYS A 108 10.06 -6.02 -7.96
N THR A 109 10.98 -6.77 -7.35
CA THR A 109 10.73 -7.52 -6.11
C THR A 109 10.47 -6.58 -4.93
N SER A 110 11.31 -5.56 -4.73
CA SER A 110 11.10 -4.56 -3.67
C SER A 110 9.87 -3.68 -3.90
N ALA A 111 9.52 -3.42 -5.17
CA ALA A 111 8.28 -2.76 -5.52
C ALA A 111 7.06 -3.62 -5.13
N LEU A 112 7.12 -4.93 -5.41
CA LEU A 112 6.06 -5.88 -5.05
C LEU A 112 5.87 -5.94 -3.53
N GLU A 113 6.94 -6.06 -2.76
CA GLU A 113 6.90 -6.02 -1.29
C GLU A 113 6.24 -4.73 -0.77
N SER A 114 6.52 -3.61 -1.42
CA SER A 114 5.94 -2.31 -1.04
C SER A 114 4.43 -2.26 -1.32
N ILE A 115 3.96 -2.78 -2.45
CA ILE A 115 2.51 -2.87 -2.71
C ILE A 115 1.82 -3.87 -1.77
N GLU A 116 2.47 -4.98 -1.44
CA GLU A 116 1.93 -5.93 -0.46
C GLU A 116 1.80 -5.31 0.93
N ALA A 117 2.74 -4.43 1.33
CA ALA A 117 2.62 -3.64 2.53
C ALA A 117 1.43 -2.66 2.47
N ALA A 118 1.19 -2.02 1.32
CA ALA A 118 0.04 -1.13 1.11
C ALA A 118 -1.31 -1.85 1.25
N LEU A 119 -1.40 -3.09 0.75
CA LEU A 119 -2.60 -3.93 0.81
C LEU A 119 -2.70 -4.77 2.10
N SER A 120 -1.78 -4.58 3.05
CA SER A 120 -1.82 -5.27 4.34
C SER A 120 -2.97 -4.76 5.22
N PRO A 121 -3.48 -5.56 6.18
CA PRO A 121 -4.55 -5.14 7.09
C PRO A 121 -4.23 -3.85 7.87
N LEU A 122 -2.95 -3.51 8.03
CA LEU A 122 -2.50 -2.31 8.71
C LEU A 122 -2.76 -1.03 7.90
N ALA A 123 -2.65 -1.11 6.57
CA ALA A 123 -2.64 0.06 5.69
C ALA A 123 -3.84 0.14 4.76
N VAL A 124 -4.43 -1.00 4.39
CA VAL A 124 -5.54 -1.06 3.41
C VAL A 124 -6.75 -0.21 3.78
N SER A 125 -6.98 0.02 5.08
CA SER A 125 -8.08 0.86 5.59
C SER A 125 -7.95 2.34 5.24
N SER A 126 -6.78 2.78 4.78
CA SER A 126 -6.56 4.14 4.29
C SER A 126 -6.91 4.34 2.81
N LEU A 127 -7.16 3.26 2.07
CA LEU A 127 -7.53 3.31 0.65
C LEU A 127 -9.06 3.35 0.49
N SER A 128 -9.52 4.12 -0.50
CA SER A 128 -10.85 3.93 -1.08
C SER A 128 -10.93 2.64 -1.88
N ASP A 129 -12.14 2.19 -2.23
CA ASP A 129 -12.34 0.97 -3.03
C ASP A 129 -11.67 1.09 -4.41
N ASP A 130 -11.70 2.29 -5.02
CA ASP A 130 -11.04 2.56 -6.31
C ASP A 130 -9.52 2.50 -6.19
N GLU A 131 -8.94 3.15 -5.16
CA GLU A 131 -7.49 3.10 -4.93
C GLU A 131 -7.01 1.69 -4.54
N LYS A 132 -7.86 0.94 -3.83
CA LYS A 132 -7.60 -0.48 -3.53
C LYS A 132 -7.59 -1.30 -4.81
N ALA A 133 -8.54 -1.10 -5.72
CA ALA A 133 -8.55 -1.75 -7.02
C ALA A 133 -7.29 -1.42 -7.81
N ASP A 134 -6.89 -0.15 -7.88
CA ASP A 134 -5.66 0.28 -8.56
C ASP A 134 -4.40 -0.35 -7.95
N ALA A 135 -4.34 -0.46 -6.62
CA ALA A 135 -3.23 -1.12 -5.93
C ALA A 135 -3.19 -2.64 -6.21
N MET A 136 -4.35 -3.31 -6.30
CA MET A 136 -4.45 -4.72 -6.69
C MET A 136 -3.98 -4.94 -8.13
N VAL A 137 -4.41 -4.08 -9.07
CA VAL A 137 -3.93 -4.10 -10.45
C VAL A 137 -2.41 -3.93 -10.51
N LYS A 138 -1.85 -2.99 -9.73
CA LYS A 138 -0.41 -2.79 -9.68
C LYS A 138 0.33 -3.99 -9.06
N ARG A 139 -0.24 -4.65 -8.05
CA ARG A 139 0.32 -5.87 -7.46
C ARG A 139 0.36 -7.00 -8.49
N ALA A 140 -0.75 -7.20 -9.20
CA ALA A 140 -0.88 -8.20 -10.25
C ALA A 140 0.16 -8.02 -11.35
N GLU A 141 0.33 -6.78 -11.85
CA GLU A 141 1.38 -6.42 -12.83
C GLU A 141 2.76 -6.85 -12.34
N LEU A 142 3.14 -6.44 -11.12
CA LEU A 142 4.45 -6.76 -10.54
C LEU A 142 4.64 -8.27 -10.31
N ARG A 143 3.60 -8.99 -9.90
CA ARG A 143 3.66 -10.47 -9.75
C ARG A 143 3.90 -11.17 -11.07
N MET A 144 3.23 -10.75 -12.14
CA MET A 144 3.45 -11.28 -13.48
C MET A 144 4.88 -11.01 -13.96
N GLU A 145 5.39 -9.79 -13.77
CA GLU A 145 6.77 -9.44 -14.13
C GLU A 145 7.82 -10.23 -13.34
N VAL A 146 7.68 -10.32 -12.02
CA VAL A 146 8.60 -11.08 -11.16
C VAL A 146 8.57 -12.57 -11.52
N SER A 147 7.39 -13.13 -11.78
CA SER A 147 7.22 -14.52 -12.22
C SER A 147 7.92 -14.79 -13.56
N ARG A 148 7.88 -13.84 -14.51
CA ARG A 148 8.58 -13.97 -15.81
C ARG A 148 10.10 -13.93 -15.66
N VAL A 149 10.63 -13.10 -14.75
CA VAL A 149 12.09 -13.00 -14.54
C VAL A 149 12.66 -14.29 -13.94
N GLY A 150 11.90 -14.98 -13.08
CA GLY A 150 12.34 -16.22 -12.45
C GLY A 150 12.18 -17.48 -13.31
N ASN A 151 11.36 -17.45 -14.36
CA ASN A 151 11.00 -18.62 -15.16
C ASN A 151 11.41 -18.44 -16.63
N SER A 152 12.55 -19.03 -17.02
CA SER A 152 12.99 -19.05 -18.42
C SER A 152 12.21 -20.04 -19.29
N GLU A 153 11.47 -20.97 -18.69
CA GLU A 153 10.84 -22.11 -19.38
C GLU A 153 9.32 -21.95 -19.62
N GLY A 154 8.71 -20.87 -19.12
CA GLY A 154 7.29 -20.62 -19.34
C GLY A 154 6.60 -19.82 -18.24
N VAL A 155 5.27 -19.75 -18.33
CA VAL A 155 4.41 -19.09 -17.35
C VAL A 155 4.20 -19.99 -16.13
N ASP A 156 4.45 -19.47 -14.93
CA ASP A 156 4.01 -20.12 -13.69
C ASP A 156 2.47 -20.04 -13.60
N GLU A 157 1.81 -21.10 -14.06
CA GLU A 157 0.36 -21.17 -14.15
C GLU A 157 -0.32 -20.98 -12.77
N ALA A 158 0.32 -21.43 -11.69
CA ALA A 158 -0.23 -21.30 -10.35
C ALA A 158 -0.22 -19.84 -9.87
N VAL A 159 0.85 -19.10 -10.17
CA VAL A 159 0.92 -17.65 -9.90
C VAL A 159 -0.09 -16.91 -10.76
N TRP A 160 -0.15 -17.21 -12.06
CA TRP A 160 -1.01 -16.49 -12.98
C TRP A 160 -2.49 -16.73 -12.73
N ARG A 161 -2.90 -17.93 -12.29
CA ARG A 161 -4.28 -18.20 -11.87
C ARG A 161 -4.70 -17.32 -10.68
N LYS A 162 -3.81 -17.12 -9.70
CA LYS A 162 -4.07 -16.20 -8.58
C LYS A 162 -4.14 -14.75 -9.05
N VAL A 163 -3.33 -14.38 -10.04
CA VAL A 163 -3.38 -13.05 -10.65
C VAL A 163 -4.68 -12.83 -11.41
N GLU A 164 -5.20 -13.83 -12.14
CA GLU A 164 -6.52 -13.77 -12.81
C GLU A 164 -7.64 -13.52 -11.79
N GLU A 165 -7.66 -14.27 -10.68
CA GLU A 165 -8.64 -14.10 -9.60
C GLU A 165 -8.57 -12.68 -9.00
N GLU A 166 -7.36 -12.21 -8.69
CA GLU A 166 -7.12 -10.88 -8.15
C GLU A 166 -7.53 -9.76 -9.12
N LEU A 167 -7.18 -9.87 -10.41
CA LEU A 167 -7.56 -8.89 -11.43
C LEU A 167 -9.06 -8.88 -11.66
N THR A 168 -9.73 -10.04 -11.60
CA THR A 168 -11.19 -10.14 -11.70
C THR A 168 -11.87 -9.42 -10.54
N GLU A 169 -11.36 -9.55 -9.32
CA GLU A 169 -11.84 -8.77 -8.17
C GLU A 169 -11.57 -7.27 -8.35
N ALA A 170 -10.38 -6.89 -8.82
CA ALA A 170 -10.01 -5.50 -9.01
C ALA A 170 -10.90 -4.79 -10.04
N VAL A 171 -11.18 -5.39 -11.19
CA VAL A 171 -12.09 -4.81 -12.20
C VAL A 171 -13.56 -4.84 -11.77
N ALA A 172 -13.93 -5.73 -10.86
CA ALA A 172 -15.26 -5.73 -10.26
C ALA A 172 -15.45 -4.57 -9.27
N LEU A 173 -14.38 -4.22 -8.53
CA LEU A 173 -14.32 -3.06 -7.63
C LEU A 173 -14.31 -1.75 -8.43
N ASN A 174 -13.46 -1.64 -9.45
CA ASN A 174 -13.38 -0.48 -10.33
C ASN A 174 -13.45 -0.90 -11.82
N ARG A 175 -14.64 -0.78 -12.41
CA ARG A 175 -14.90 -1.15 -13.81
C ARG A 175 -14.30 -0.19 -14.82
N GLU A 176 -13.94 1.02 -14.40
CA GLU A 176 -13.36 2.06 -15.25
C GLU A 176 -11.82 1.98 -15.30
N ASN A 177 -11.22 0.98 -14.64
CA ASN A 177 -9.78 0.76 -14.71
C ASN A 177 -9.39 -0.01 -15.99
N GLU A 178 -9.04 0.73 -17.05
CA GLU A 178 -8.55 0.18 -18.33
C GLU A 178 -7.33 -0.75 -18.14
N MET A 179 -6.37 -0.34 -17.30
CA MET A 179 -5.17 -1.14 -17.06
C MET A 179 -5.48 -2.49 -16.41
N GLY A 180 -6.50 -2.53 -15.53
CA GLY A 180 -6.99 -3.77 -14.93
C GLY A 180 -7.54 -4.74 -15.98
N TRP A 181 -8.40 -4.25 -16.89
CA TRP A 181 -8.92 -5.04 -18.00
C TRP A 181 -7.84 -5.52 -18.96
N ARG A 182 -6.92 -4.63 -19.32
CA ARG A 182 -5.79 -4.98 -20.17
C ARG A 182 -4.92 -6.08 -19.56
N LEU A 183 -4.55 -5.95 -18.29
CA LEU A 183 -3.72 -6.95 -17.60
C LEU A 183 -4.47 -8.28 -17.42
N LEU A 184 -5.80 -8.24 -17.23
CA LEU A 184 -6.63 -9.45 -17.18
C LEU A 184 -6.60 -10.19 -18.53
N GLY A 185 -6.66 -9.45 -19.64
CA GLY A 185 -6.49 -9.99 -20.99
C GLY A 185 -5.13 -10.65 -21.19
N GLU A 186 -4.04 -9.95 -20.85
CA GLU A 186 -2.66 -10.49 -20.92
C GLU A 186 -2.48 -11.74 -20.05
N CYS A 187 -3.07 -11.75 -18.85
CA CYS A 187 -3.06 -12.90 -17.95
C CYS A 187 -3.82 -14.09 -18.55
N CYS A 188 -5.02 -13.86 -19.08
CA CYS A 188 -5.82 -14.90 -19.71
C CYS A 188 -5.14 -15.49 -20.95
N GLU A 189 -4.45 -14.67 -21.77
CA GLU A 189 -3.64 -15.16 -22.89
C GLU A 189 -2.52 -16.08 -22.43
N GLY A 190 -1.76 -15.69 -21.41
CA GLY A 190 -0.69 -16.54 -20.88
C GLY A 190 -1.17 -17.85 -20.27
N LEU A 191 -2.43 -17.89 -19.81
CA LEU A 191 -3.12 -19.12 -19.37
C LEU A 191 -3.80 -19.89 -20.50
N GLY A 192 -3.72 -19.43 -21.76
CA GLY A 192 -4.35 -20.07 -22.92
C GLY A 192 -5.87 -19.86 -23.04
N LYS A 193 -6.47 -18.99 -22.23
CA LYS A 193 -7.92 -18.71 -22.18
C LYS A 193 -8.31 -17.61 -23.18
N ARG A 194 -8.24 -17.93 -24.48
CA ARG A 194 -8.40 -16.94 -25.57
C ARG A 194 -9.72 -16.17 -25.57
N GLU A 195 -10.85 -16.83 -25.32
CA GLU A 195 -12.16 -16.14 -25.32
C GLU A 195 -12.27 -15.10 -24.21
N LYS A 196 -11.88 -15.48 -22.98
CA LYS A 196 -11.84 -14.53 -21.86
C LYS A 196 -10.86 -13.38 -22.09
N ALA A 197 -9.72 -13.66 -22.71
CA ALA A 197 -8.76 -12.62 -23.05
C ALA A 197 -9.36 -11.60 -24.03
N LYS A 198 -10.08 -12.08 -25.05
CA LYS A 198 -10.77 -11.24 -26.02
C LYS A 198 -11.81 -10.36 -25.33
N GLU A 199 -12.66 -10.93 -24.48
CA GLU A 199 -13.64 -10.17 -23.70
C GLU A 199 -12.98 -9.08 -22.84
N ALA A 200 -11.90 -9.41 -22.14
CA ALA A 200 -11.17 -8.45 -21.31
C ALA A 200 -10.55 -7.30 -22.13
N PHE A 201 -10.00 -7.60 -23.31
CA PHE A 201 -9.47 -6.57 -24.21
C PHE A 201 -10.56 -5.69 -24.82
N GLU A 202 -11.71 -6.27 -25.19
CA GLU A 202 -12.88 -5.51 -25.66
C GLU A 202 -13.38 -4.55 -24.57
N GLU A 203 -13.40 -5.00 -23.32
CA GLU A 203 -13.73 -4.16 -22.17
C GLU A 203 -12.70 -3.05 -21.93
N ALA A 204 -11.41 -3.33 -22.07
CA ALA A 204 -10.36 -2.31 -21.98
C ALA A 204 -10.55 -1.20 -23.04
N VAL A 205 -10.83 -1.59 -24.29
CA VAL A 205 -11.11 -0.66 -25.40
C VAL A 205 -12.41 0.12 -25.16
N ARG A 206 -13.43 -0.51 -24.55
CA ARG A 206 -14.67 0.19 -24.18
C ARG A 206 -14.43 1.30 -23.16
N VAL A 207 -13.57 1.04 -22.17
CA VAL A 207 -13.20 2.03 -21.14
C VAL A 207 -12.36 3.15 -21.75
N ARG A 208 -11.35 2.79 -22.54
CA ARG A 208 -10.49 3.74 -23.25
C ARG A 208 -10.21 3.26 -24.68
N PRO A 209 -10.89 3.86 -25.67
CA PRO A 209 -10.72 3.50 -27.08
C PRO A 209 -9.32 3.78 -27.65
#